data_AF-A0A9N8KBW4-F1
#
_entry.id   AF-A0A9N8KBW4-F1
#
_cell.length_a   1.000
_cell.length_b   1.000
_cell.length_c   1.000
_cell.angle_alpha   90.00
_cell.angle_beta   90.00
_cell.angle_gamma   90.00
#
_symmetry.space_group_name_H-M   'P 1'
#
loop_
_entity.id
_entity.type
_entity.pdbx_description
1 polymer ?
#
loop_
_entity_poly.entity_id
_entity_poly.type
_entity_poly.pdbx_seq_one_letter_code
_entity_poly.pdbx_strand_id
1 'polypeptide(L)'
;MAEFNWRTINIDALDPESSTNFDLSTLTPAVQPVSHQDVQALSQQIRQLWRGGDAEGALRGALENAPYGADAPSKDSYMQTVTEVLQQVRTADMGPLLQRIYTSEGGSELCDTLMKYL
;
A
#
# COMPACT_ATOMS: atom_id res chain seq x y z
N MET A 1 -25.57 -7.53 44.33
CA MET A 1 -25.50 -8.33 43.08
C MET A 1 -24.38 -7.75 42.25
N ALA A 2 -23.51 -8.56 41.64
CA ALA A 2 -22.43 -8.03 40.83
C ALA A 2 -23.02 -7.23 39.66
N GLU A 3 -22.60 -5.96 39.50
CA GLU A 3 -23.00 -5.06 38.40
C GLU A 3 -22.51 -5.54 37.02
N PHE A 4 -21.61 -6.52 37.00
CA PHE A 4 -20.94 -6.99 35.79
C PHE A 4 -21.43 -8.36 35.35
N ASN A 5 -21.85 -8.48 34.08
CA ASN A 5 -22.27 -9.74 33.48
C ASN A 5 -21.03 -10.57 33.08
N TRP A 6 -20.60 -11.47 33.95
CA TRP A 6 -19.42 -12.33 33.72
C TRP A 6 -19.47 -13.17 32.43
N ARG A 7 -20.64 -13.38 31.83
CA ARG A 7 -20.80 -14.15 30.57
C ARG A 7 -20.32 -13.37 29.33
N THR A 8 -20.06 -12.07 29.45
CA THR A 8 -19.55 -11.24 28.34
C THR A 8 -18.03 -11.12 28.32
N ILE A 9 -17.33 -11.76 29.26
CA ILE A 9 -15.87 -11.79 29.24
C ILE A 9 -15.42 -12.62 28.04
N ASN A 10 -14.53 -12.06 27.21
CA ASN A 10 -13.82 -12.83 26.19
C ASN A 10 -12.69 -13.64 26.86
N ILE A 11 -13.04 -14.81 27.41
CA ILE A 11 -12.08 -15.70 28.07
C ILE A 11 -11.00 -16.22 27.12
N ASP A 12 -11.27 -16.29 25.81
CA ASP A 12 -10.32 -16.74 24.80
C ASP A 12 -9.18 -15.73 24.59
N ALA A 13 -9.36 -14.45 24.94
CA ALA A 13 -8.28 -13.46 24.92
C ALA A 13 -7.23 -13.70 26.03
N LEU A 14 -7.60 -14.42 27.09
CA LEU A 14 -6.72 -14.75 28.21
C LEU A 14 -5.91 -16.04 27.98
N ASP A 15 -6.20 -16.79 26.91
CA ASP A 15 -5.39 -17.94 26.51
C ASP A 15 -3.99 -17.47 26.06
N PRO A 16 -2.88 -18.03 26.60
CA PRO A 16 -1.53 -17.71 26.13
C PRO A 16 -1.34 -17.89 24.61
N GLU A 17 -2.06 -18.82 24.00
CA GLU A 17 -2.02 -19.08 22.55
C GLU A 17 -3.05 -18.24 21.77
N SER A 18 -3.73 -17.30 22.44
CA SER A 18 -4.68 -16.41 21.79
C SER A 18 -3.99 -15.54 20.75
N SER A 19 -4.61 -15.41 19.58
CA SER A 19 -4.12 -14.53 18.52
C SER A 19 -4.08 -13.06 18.94
N THR A 20 -4.84 -12.65 19.96
CA THR A 20 -4.79 -11.30 20.52
C THR A 20 -3.49 -11.00 21.26
N ASN A 21 -2.77 -12.04 21.69
CA ASN A 21 -1.50 -11.92 22.42
C ASN A 21 -0.30 -11.96 21.46
N PHE A 22 -0.54 -12.12 20.16
CA PHE A 22 0.51 -12.13 19.16
C PHE A 22 1.12 -10.72 19.01
N ASP A 23 2.44 -10.62 19.22
CA ASP A 23 3.16 -9.36 19.09
C ASP A 23 3.31 -8.96 17.62
N LEU A 24 2.47 -8.02 17.18
CA LEU A 24 2.47 -7.49 15.81
C LEU A 24 3.78 -6.81 15.42
N SER A 25 4.61 -6.37 16.39
CA SER A 25 5.92 -5.80 16.08
C SER A 25 6.89 -6.82 15.47
N THR A 26 6.65 -8.12 15.70
CA THR A 26 7.39 -9.20 15.04
C THR A 26 7.11 -9.31 13.54
N LEU A 27 5.98 -8.75 13.07
CA LEU A 27 5.59 -8.73 11.66
C LEU A 27 6.00 -7.43 10.94
N THR A 28 6.45 -6.41 11.67
CA THR A 28 6.90 -5.17 11.02
C THR A 28 8.32 -5.34 10.47
N PRO A 29 8.52 -5.38 9.14
CA PRO A 29 9.86 -5.41 8.57
C PRO A 29 10.63 -4.15 8.93
N ALA A 30 11.96 -4.25 9.01
CA ALA A 30 12.85 -3.13 9.24
C ALA A 30 12.91 -2.22 7.99
N VAL A 31 11.93 -1.35 7.85
CA VAL A 31 11.83 -0.38 6.75
C VAL A 31 12.22 1.01 7.24
N GLN A 32 12.89 1.77 6.38
CA GLN A 32 13.20 3.18 6.66
C GLN A 32 11.90 3.98 6.87
N PRO A 33 11.80 4.77 7.95
CA PRO A 33 10.67 5.67 8.15
C PRO A 33 10.57 6.68 7.01
N VAL A 34 9.36 6.90 6.50
CA VAL A 34 9.12 7.87 5.43
C VAL A 34 8.27 8.99 6.00
N SER A 35 8.67 10.24 5.78
CA SER A 35 7.90 11.38 6.28
C SER A 35 6.66 11.64 5.41
N HIS A 36 5.63 12.23 6.01
CA HIS A 36 4.45 12.69 5.27
C HIS A 36 4.83 13.66 4.14
N GLN A 37 5.86 14.49 4.32
CA GLN A 37 6.31 15.45 3.30
C GLN A 37 6.89 14.73 2.08
N ASP A 38 7.67 13.67 2.29
CA ASP A 38 8.26 12.89 1.20
C ASP A 38 7.18 12.16 0.40
N VAL A 39 6.18 11.59 1.09
CA VAL A 39 5.01 10.96 0.45
C VAL A 39 4.25 11.96 -0.42
N GLN A 40 4.00 13.17 0.10
CA GLN A 40 3.33 14.22 -0.67
C GLN A 40 4.17 14.65 -1.89
N ALA A 41 5.47 14.83 -1.73
CA ALA A 41 6.36 15.21 -2.83
C ALA A 41 6.36 14.15 -3.95
N LEU A 42 6.47 12.88 -3.58
CA LEU A 42 6.42 11.74 -4.49
C LEU A 42 5.06 11.68 -5.21
N SER A 43 3.95 11.85 -4.50
CA SER A 43 2.62 11.90 -5.11
C SER A 43 2.47 13.04 -6.12
N GLN A 44 3.07 14.21 -5.88
CA GLN A 44 3.07 15.30 -6.85
C GLN A 44 3.92 14.96 -8.09
N GLN A 45 5.09 14.34 -7.91
CA GLN A 45 5.94 13.91 -9.01
C GLN A 45 5.22 12.90 -9.93
N ILE A 46 4.57 11.89 -9.34
CA ILE A 46 3.78 10.89 -10.09
C ILE A 46 2.67 11.57 -10.90
N ARG A 47 1.94 12.51 -10.29
CA ARG A 47 0.90 13.28 -10.99
C ARG A 47 1.46 14.14 -12.13
N GLN A 48 2.68 14.66 -11.99
CA GLN A 48 3.33 15.41 -13.07
C GLN A 48 3.73 14.51 -14.24
N LEU A 49 4.31 13.32 -13.98
CA LEU A 49 4.61 12.33 -15.02
C LEU A 49 3.36 11.97 -15.81
N TRP A 50 2.26 11.74 -15.09
CA TRP A 50 0.98 11.44 -15.73
C TRP A 50 0.47 12.60 -16.59
N ARG A 51 0.48 13.84 -16.07
CA ARG A 51 0.08 15.03 -16.85
C ARG A 51 0.99 15.27 -18.06
N GLY A 52 2.23 14.80 -18.02
CA GLY A 52 3.18 14.81 -19.13
C GLY A 52 2.89 13.76 -20.22
N GLY A 53 1.92 12.87 -20.00
CA GLY A 53 1.55 11.80 -20.94
C GLY A 53 2.35 10.50 -20.76
N ASP A 54 3.20 10.41 -19.75
CA ASP A 54 3.98 9.20 -19.45
C ASP A 54 3.23 8.31 -18.46
N ALA A 55 2.31 7.49 -18.99
CA ALA A 55 1.52 6.53 -18.22
C ALA A 55 2.39 5.49 -17.51
N GLU A 56 3.41 5.00 -18.22
CA GLU A 56 4.24 3.89 -17.77
C GLU A 56 5.20 4.35 -16.69
N GLY A 57 5.86 5.50 -16.89
CA GLY A 57 6.71 6.11 -15.88
C GLY A 57 5.94 6.51 -14.62
N ALA A 58 4.72 7.01 -14.76
CA ALA A 58 3.86 7.34 -13.61
C ALA A 58 3.49 6.08 -12.80
N LEU A 59 3.02 5.01 -13.45
CA LEU A 59 2.63 3.78 -12.78
C LEU A 59 3.84 3.07 -12.16
N ARG A 60 4.94 2.95 -12.90
CA ARG A 60 6.18 2.34 -12.37
C ARG A 60 6.73 3.13 -11.19
N GLY A 61 6.83 4.46 -11.31
CA GLY A 61 7.29 5.31 -10.22
C GLY A 61 6.43 5.19 -8.96
N ALA A 62 5.11 5.04 -9.13
CA ALA A 62 4.18 4.81 -8.04
C ALA A 62 4.40 3.47 -7.32
N LEU A 63 4.68 2.40 -8.08
CA LEU A 63 4.85 1.04 -7.55
C LEU A 63 6.25 0.79 -6.98
N GLU A 64 7.30 1.34 -7.60
CA GLU A 64 8.69 1.20 -7.16
C GLU A 64 8.95 1.89 -5.81
N ASN A 65 8.24 2.98 -5.53
CA ASN A 65 8.47 3.83 -4.35
C ASN A 65 7.33 3.76 -3.32
N ALA A 66 6.68 2.60 -3.19
CA ALA A 66 5.62 2.39 -2.20
C ALA A 66 6.10 2.72 -0.77
N PRO A 67 5.45 3.64 -0.03
CA PRO A 67 5.94 4.15 1.24
C PRO A 67 5.62 3.21 2.42
N TYR A 68 6.27 2.05 2.48
CA TYR A 68 6.06 1.04 3.53
C TYR A 68 6.29 1.56 4.95
N GLY A 69 7.23 2.50 5.13
CA GLY A 69 7.58 3.10 6.43
C GLY A 69 6.79 4.36 6.80
N ALA A 70 5.77 4.75 6.02
CA ALA A 70 4.93 5.90 6.35
C ALA A 70 3.83 5.56 7.37
N ASP A 71 3.28 6.60 7.98
CA ASP A 71 2.11 6.54 8.84
C ASP A 71 0.83 6.22 8.05
N ALA A 72 -0.20 5.72 8.74
CA ALA A 72 -1.45 5.28 8.14
C ALA A 72 -2.10 6.32 7.20
N PRO A 73 -2.29 7.60 7.60
CA PRO A 73 -2.96 8.57 6.72
C PRO A 73 -2.11 8.92 5.47
N SER A 74 -0.78 8.89 5.58
CA SER A 74 0.10 9.05 4.42
C SER A 74 -0.06 7.89 3.44
N LYS A 75 -0.16 6.66 3.93
CA LYS A 75 -0.40 5.47 3.10
C LYS A 75 -1.75 5.54 2.38
N ASP A 76 -2.80 6.01 3.07
CA ASP A 76 -4.12 6.22 2.45
C ASP A 76 -4.07 7.27 1.35
N SER A 77 -3.38 8.39 1.60
CA SER A 77 -3.19 9.44 0.58
C SER A 77 -2.39 8.97 -0.63
N TYR A 78 -1.42 8.07 -0.41
CA TYR A 78 -0.62 7.49 -1.47
C TYR A 78 -1.41 6.46 -2.27
N MET A 79 -2.23 5.62 -1.62
CA MET A 79 -3.18 4.72 -2.27
C MET A 79 -4.13 5.48 -3.19
N GLN A 80 -4.63 6.65 -2.76
CA GLN A 80 -5.44 7.51 -3.61
C GLN A 80 -4.68 7.95 -4.86
N THR A 81 -3.38 8.28 -4.72
CA THR A 81 -2.52 8.63 -5.87
C THR A 81 -2.36 7.46 -6.84
N VAL A 82 -2.11 6.25 -6.35
CA VAL A 82 -2.02 5.03 -7.20
C VAL A 82 -3.34 4.80 -7.93
N THR A 83 -4.46 4.92 -7.23
CA THR A 83 -5.80 4.76 -7.80
C THR A 83 -6.09 5.80 -8.87
N GLU A 84 -5.69 7.06 -8.66
CA GLU A 84 -5.79 8.13 -9.65
C GLU A 84 -5.03 7.77 -10.93
N VAL A 85 -3.80 7.24 -10.83
CA VAL A 85 -3.03 6.82 -12.00
C VAL A 85 -3.75 5.69 -12.75
N LEU A 86 -4.25 4.68 -12.04
CA LEU A 86 -4.95 3.55 -12.65
C LEU A 86 -6.24 3.97 -13.38
N GLN A 87 -7.01 4.90 -12.82
CA GLN A 87 -8.24 5.41 -13.43
C GLN A 87 -8.01 6.18 -14.73
N GLN A 88 -6.79 6.68 -14.93
CA GLN A 88 -6.45 7.52 -16.06
C GLN A 88 -5.91 6.71 -17.25
N VAL A 89 -5.45 5.48 -17.02
CA VAL A 89 -5.07 4.55 -18.07
C VAL A 89 -6.34 4.04 -18.77
N ARG A 90 -6.37 4.16 -20.10
CA ARG A 90 -7.49 3.64 -20.89
C ARG A 90 -7.53 2.12 -20.79
N THR A 91 -8.74 1.56 -20.72
CA THR A 91 -8.96 0.11 -20.59
C THR A 91 -8.25 -0.71 -21.69
N ALA A 92 -8.21 -0.20 -22.93
CA ALA A 92 -7.54 -0.86 -24.06
C ALA A 92 -6.01 -0.91 -23.92
N ASP A 93 -5.42 0.03 -23.17
CA ASP A 93 -3.97 0.19 -23.03
C ASP A 93 -3.43 -0.53 -21.78
N MET A 94 -4.29 -0.86 -20.81
CA MET A 94 -3.89 -1.46 -19.53
C MET A 94 -3.18 -2.81 -19.69
N GLY A 95 -3.73 -3.72 -20.50
CA GLY A 95 -3.12 -5.04 -20.73
C GLY A 95 -1.70 -4.94 -21.31
N PRO A 96 -1.50 -4.24 -22.44
CA PRO A 96 -0.18 -4.00 -23.01
C PRO A 96 0.79 -3.28 -22.05
N LEU A 97 0.32 -2.28 -21.30
CA LEU A 97 1.12 -1.56 -20.31
C LEU A 97 1.66 -2.50 -19.22
N LEU A 98 0.79 -3.29 -18.60
CA LEU A 98 1.17 -4.24 -17.55
C LEU A 98 2.08 -5.33 -18.08
N GLN A 99 1.87 -5.80 -19.31
CA GLN A 99 2.76 -6.78 -19.94
C GLN A 99 4.18 -6.23 -20.10
N ARG A 100 4.33 -4.97 -20.52
CA ARG A 100 5.65 -4.31 -20.62
C ARG A 100 6.32 -4.19 -19.25
N ILE A 101 5.57 -3.74 -18.24
CA ILE A 101 6.07 -3.63 -16.85
C ILE A 101 6.52 -5.00 -16.35
N TYR A 102 5.70 -6.04 -16.50
CA TYR A 102 6.01 -7.40 -16.03
C TYR A 102 7.28 -7.97 -16.66
N THR A 103 7.51 -7.72 -17.96
CA THR A 103 8.72 -8.17 -18.65
C THR A 103 9.97 -7.35 -18.36
N SER A 104 9.83 -6.20 -17.69
CA SER A 104 10.96 -5.35 -17.31
C SER A 104 11.66 -5.88 -16.06
N GLU A 105 12.88 -5.38 -15.80
CA GLU A 105 13.63 -5.75 -14.60
C GLU A 105 12.87 -5.38 -13.31
N GLY A 106 12.67 -6.35 -12.41
CA GLY A 106 11.85 -6.18 -11.20
C GLY A 106 10.34 -6.09 -11.46
N GLY A 107 9.89 -6.37 -12.69
CA GLY A 107 8.51 -6.20 -13.11
C GLY A 107 7.50 -7.08 -12.35
N SER A 108 7.91 -8.28 -11.97
CA SER A 108 7.06 -9.20 -11.19
C SER A 108 6.74 -8.63 -9.82
N GLU A 109 7.72 -8.06 -9.13
CA GLU A 109 7.58 -7.44 -7.83
C GLU A 109 6.72 -6.18 -7.88
N LEU A 110 6.77 -5.43 -8.99
CA LEU A 110 5.89 -4.30 -9.24
C LEU A 110 4.44 -4.74 -9.44
N CYS A 111 4.21 -5.82 -10.20
CA CYS A 111 2.87 -6.40 -10.33
C CYS A 111 2.35 -6.93 -8.98
N ASP A 112 3.19 -7.55 -8.16
CA ASP A 112 2.82 -7.97 -6.81
C ASP A 112 2.53 -6.78 -5.88
N THR A 113 3.20 -5.65 -6.08
CA THR A 113 2.93 -4.42 -5.32
C THR A 113 1.63 -3.78 -5.78
N LEU A 114 1.35 -3.78 -7.08
CA LEU A 114 0.07 -3.37 -7.63
C LEU A 114 -1.07 -4.19 -7.03
N MET A 115 -0.92 -5.52 -6.94
CA MET A 115 -1.92 -6.39 -6.33
C MET A 115 -2.15 -6.13 -4.83
N LYS A 116 -1.20 -5.50 -4.11
CA LYS A 116 -1.42 -5.10 -2.72
C LYS A 116 -2.28 -3.84 -2.59
N TYR A 117 -2.40 -3.05 -3.67
CA TYR A 117 -3.25 -1.85 -3.72
C TYR A 117 -4.67 -2.14 -4.25
N LEU A 118 -4.89 -3.29 -4.90
CA LEU A 118 -6.18 -3.73 -5.44
C LEU A 118 -6.93 -4.63 -4.46
#